data_AF-A0AAV2IKS8-F1
#
_entry.id   AF-A0AAV2IKS8-F1
#
_cell.length_a   1.000
_cell.length_b   1.000
_cell.length_c   1.000
_cell.angle_alpha   90.00
_cell.angle_beta   90.00
_cell.angle_gamma   90.00
#
_symmetry.space_group_name_H-M   'P 1'
#
loop_
_entity.id
_entity.type
_entity.pdbx_description
1 polymer ?
#
loop_
_entity_poly.entity_id
_entity_poly.type
_entity_poly.pdbx_seq_one_letter_code
_entity_poly.pdbx_strand_id
1 'polypeptide(L)'
;MSLSGVVTLLSLLVVCHGAINLNNIIFGTCVEMCSNSLIIRAVGGIGGCAEGYECRSNGCGHTCQPVLVKQIAVMCPAIGCALFCPSGYATLANGCPSCTCL
;
A
#
# COMPACT_ATOMS: atom_id res chain seq x y z
N MET A 1 -31.36 -41.48 22.72
CA MET A 1 -30.05 -41.01 22.20
C MET A 1 -29.06 -42.13 22.49
N SER A 2 -28.46 -42.75 21.46
CA SER A 2 -27.59 -43.91 21.66
C SER A 2 -26.28 -43.49 22.34
N LEU A 3 -25.74 -44.35 23.21
CA LEU A 3 -24.47 -44.12 23.90
C LEU A 3 -23.34 -43.79 22.91
N SER A 4 -23.38 -44.41 21.72
CA SER A 4 -22.47 -44.12 20.60
C SER A 4 -22.57 -42.68 20.10
N GLY A 5 -23.78 -42.11 20.00
CA GLY A 5 -23.99 -40.72 19.56
C GLY A 5 -23.53 -39.67 20.57
N VAL A 6 -23.57 -39.99 21.87
CA VAL A 6 -23.05 -39.12 22.93
C VAL A 6 -21.52 -39.13 22.92
N VAL A 7 -20.91 -40.30 22.71
CA VAL A 7 -19.45 -40.44 22.63
C VAL A 7 -18.88 -39.73 21.41
N THR A 8 -19.51 -39.82 20.23
CA THR A 8 -19.04 -39.11 19.03
C THR A 8 -19.19 -37.60 19.14
N LEU A 9 -20.28 -37.11 19.74
CA LEU A 9 -20.48 -35.68 20.01
C LEU A 9 -19.47 -35.14 21.03
N LEU A 10 -19.21 -35.88 22.13
CA LEU A 10 -18.17 -35.51 23.08
C LEU A 10 -16.78 -35.54 22.44
N SER A 11 -16.49 -36.50 21.55
CA SER A 11 -15.20 -36.59 20.86
C SER A 11 -14.97 -35.39 19.94
N LEU A 12 -15.99 -34.98 19.18
CA LEU A 12 -15.94 -33.79 18.33
C LEU A 12 -15.80 -32.50 19.15
N LEU A 13 -16.51 -32.41 20.27
CA LEU A 13 -16.37 -31.29 21.21
C LEU A 13 -14.97 -31.28 21.85
N VAL A 14 -14.37 -32.41 22.19
CA VAL A 14 -12.99 -32.49 22.72
C VAL A 14 -11.95 -32.15 21.64
N VAL A 15 -12.19 -32.45 20.37
CA VAL A 15 -11.31 -32.00 19.27
C VAL A 15 -11.45 -30.49 19.04
N CYS A 16 -12.65 -29.91 19.21
CA CYS A 16 -12.86 -28.46 19.17
C CYS A 16 -12.42 -27.73 20.46
N HIS A 17 -12.33 -28.42 21.59
CA HIS A 17 -11.92 -27.90 22.90
C HIS A 17 -10.60 -28.52 23.39
N GLY A 18 -9.78 -29.04 22.48
CA GLY A 18 -8.40 -29.38 22.74
C GLY A 18 -7.71 -28.09 23.15
N ALA A 19 -7.65 -27.85 24.46
CA ALA A 19 -7.19 -26.64 25.07
C ALA A 19 -5.76 -26.36 24.60
N ILE A 20 -5.64 -25.50 23.60
CA ILE A 20 -4.40 -24.84 23.26
C ILE A 20 -4.05 -24.05 24.54
N ASN A 21 -3.04 -24.47 25.28
CA ASN A 21 -2.59 -23.75 26.46
C ASN A 21 -1.99 -22.40 26.00
N LEU A 22 -2.83 -21.37 25.94
CA LEU A 22 -2.55 -20.07 25.35
C LEU A 22 -1.77 -19.14 26.28
N ASN A 23 -1.07 -19.67 27.28
CA ASN A 23 -0.39 -18.84 28.26
C ASN A 23 0.85 -18.12 27.70
N ASN A 24 1.28 -18.40 26.47
CA ASN A 24 2.33 -17.65 25.77
C ASN A 24 2.38 -17.86 24.24
N ILE A 25 1.26 -18.13 23.58
CA ILE A 25 1.24 -18.18 22.11
C ILE A 25 1.06 -16.76 21.57
N ILE A 26 2.19 -16.08 21.35
CA ILE A 26 2.22 -14.83 20.58
C ILE A 26 2.07 -15.24 19.12
N PHE A 27 0.85 -15.19 18.60
CA PHE A 27 0.62 -15.29 17.16
C PHE A 27 1.17 -14.02 16.50
N GLY A 28 2.33 -14.12 15.87
CA GLY A 28 2.85 -13.10 14.96
C GLY A 28 2.06 -13.12 13.66
N THR A 29 0.76 -12.84 13.71
CA THR A 29 -0.03 -12.67 12.48
C THR A 29 0.22 -11.27 11.96
N CYS A 30 0.51 -11.21 10.68
CA CYS A 30 0.67 -9.93 10.02
C CYS A 30 -0.65 -9.16 10.01
N VAL A 31 -0.55 -7.85 10.25
CA VAL A 31 -1.69 -6.95 10.29
C VAL A 31 -1.75 -6.24 8.94
N GLU A 32 -2.86 -6.42 8.24
CA GLU A 32 -3.17 -5.74 6.99
C GLU A 32 -3.90 -4.43 7.28
N MET A 33 -3.25 -3.29 7.03
CA MET A 33 -3.91 -1.97 7.15
C MET A 33 -4.58 -1.54 5.85
N CYS A 34 -4.13 -2.07 4.72
CA CYS A 34 -4.67 -1.81 3.40
C CYS A 34 -4.57 -3.08 2.54
N SER A 35 -5.20 -3.08 1.36
CA SER A 35 -5.16 -4.22 0.44
C SER A 35 -5.00 -3.77 -1.01
N ASN A 36 -4.14 -4.46 -1.76
CA ASN A 36 -3.88 -4.18 -3.18
C ASN A 36 -4.95 -4.73 -4.15
N SER A 37 -6.14 -5.06 -3.65
CA SER A 37 -7.24 -5.53 -4.50
C SER A 37 -7.64 -4.45 -5.50
N LEU A 38 -7.73 -4.81 -6.78
CA LEU A 38 -8.09 -3.89 -7.88
C LEU A 38 -9.36 -3.08 -7.58
N ILE A 39 -10.33 -3.71 -6.91
CA ILE A 39 -11.60 -3.08 -6.53
C ILE A 39 -11.38 -1.97 -5.48
N ILE A 40 -10.47 -2.19 -4.52
CA ILE A 40 -10.21 -1.23 -3.44
C ILE A 40 -9.39 -0.04 -3.95
N ARG A 41 -8.45 -0.26 -4.89
CA ARG A 41 -7.68 0.81 -5.53
C ARG A 41 -8.52 1.71 -6.42
N ALA A 42 -9.58 1.17 -7.03
CA ALA A 42 -10.43 1.91 -7.97
C ALA A 42 -11.55 2.72 -7.31
N VAL A 43 -11.98 2.36 -6.10
CA VAL A 43 -13.17 2.94 -5.46
C VAL A 43 -12.85 3.67 -4.15
N GLY A 44 -11.63 3.55 -3.61
CA GLY A 44 -11.29 4.19 -2.33
C GLY A 44 -12.16 3.66 -1.19
N GLY A 45 -12.27 2.34 -1.08
CA GLY A 45 -13.09 1.66 -0.07
C GLY A 45 -12.35 1.38 1.25
N ILE A 46 -13.05 0.73 2.19
CA ILE A 46 -12.48 0.24 3.46
C ILE A 46 -11.32 -0.72 3.12
N GLY A 47 -10.09 -0.33 3.45
CA GLY A 47 -8.86 -1.04 3.06
C GLY A 47 -8.03 -0.35 1.97
N GLY A 48 -8.44 0.82 1.47
CA GLY A 48 -7.64 1.68 0.58
C GLY A 48 -6.79 2.71 1.33
N CYS A 49 -5.86 3.36 0.62
CA CYS A 49 -5.06 4.47 1.14
C CYS A 49 -5.64 5.83 0.70
N ALA A 50 -5.38 6.87 1.50
CA ALA A 50 -5.73 8.25 1.14
C ALA A 50 -4.93 8.73 -0.10
N GLU A 51 -5.37 9.84 -0.71
CA GLU A 51 -4.65 10.44 -1.85
C GLU A 51 -3.17 10.72 -1.51
N GLY A 52 -2.28 10.43 -2.46
CA GLY A 52 -0.84 10.57 -2.27
C GLY A 52 -0.18 9.41 -1.51
N TYR A 53 -0.93 8.37 -1.14
CA TYR A 53 -0.39 7.15 -0.50
C TYR A 53 -0.71 5.91 -1.33
N GLU A 54 0.22 4.95 -1.31
CA GLU A 54 0.08 3.66 -1.97
C GLU A 54 0.26 2.53 -0.95
N CYS A 55 -0.53 1.47 -1.13
CA CYS A 55 -0.49 0.30 -0.28
C CYS A 55 0.72 -0.58 -0.64
N ARG A 56 1.69 -0.66 0.27
CA ARG A 56 2.97 -1.35 0.05
C ARG A 56 3.22 -2.39 1.14
N SER A 57 3.87 -3.48 0.77
CA SER A 57 4.20 -4.52 1.73
C SER A 57 5.37 -4.07 2.63
N ASN A 58 5.25 -4.31 3.93
CA ASN A 58 6.33 -4.09 4.91
C ASN A 58 7.03 -5.39 5.33
N GLY A 59 6.86 -6.47 4.56
CA GLY A 59 7.45 -7.79 4.82
C GLY A 59 6.65 -8.68 5.78
N CYS A 60 5.66 -8.13 6.48
CA CYS A 60 4.67 -8.92 7.22
C CYS A 60 3.29 -8.76 6.58
N GLY A 61 2.80 -7.53 6.42
CA GLY A 61 1.54 -7.23 5.75
C GLY A 61 1.67 -6.02 4.83
N HIS A 62 0.61 -5.23 4.69
CA HIS A 62 0.63 -3.99 3.92
C HIS A 62 0.28 -2.75 4.75
N THR A 63 0.99 -1.67 4.46
CA THR A 63 0.78 -0.34 5.04
C THR A 63 0.71 0.73 3.96
N CYS A 64 0.01 1.82 4.24
CA CYS A 64 -0.03 2.98 3.36
C CYS A 64 1.28 3.77 3.49
N GLN A 65 2.05 3.81 2.41
CA GLN A 65 3.29 4.57 2.33
C GLN A 65 3.10 5.74 1.36
N PRO A 66 3.75 6.89 1.59
CA PRO A 66 3.65 8.01 0.67
C PRO A 66 4.12 7.53 -0.70
N VAL A 67 3.32 7.84 -1.72
CA VAL A 67 3.81 7.80 -3.08
C VAL A 67 4.89 8.86 -3.09
N LEU A 68 6.15 8.42 -3.08
CA LEU A 68 7.20 9.21 -3.68
C LEU A 68 6.74 9.36 -5.12
N VAL A 69 5.95 10.41 -5.36
CA VAL A 69 5.93 11.09 -6.62
C VAL A 69 7.40 11.43 -6.75
N LYS A 70 8.14 10.53 -7.38
CA LYS A 70 9.33 10.88 -8.12
C LYS A 70 8.76 11.94 -9.02
N GLN A 71 8.78 13.20 -8.55
CA GLN A 71 8.35 14.39 -9.27
C GLN A 71 8.83 14.09 -10.64
N ILE A 72 7.88 13.76 -11.53
CA ILE A 72 8.19 13.13 -12.81
C ILE A 72 9.33 13.97 -13.30
N ALA A 73 10.53 13.40 -13.26
CA ALA A 73 11.72 14.18 -13.48
C ALA A 73 11.61 14.37 -14.97
N VAL A 74 10.94 15.46 -15.37
CA VAL A 74 10.70 15.80 -16.76
C VAL A 74 12.11 15.85 -17.28
N MET A 75 12.45 14.82 -18.05
CA MET A 75 13.82 14.57 -18.42
C MET A 75 14.11 15.57 -19.52
N CYS A 76 14.46 16.79 -19.10
CA CYS A 76 14.71 17.88 -20.00
C CYS A 76 16.12 17.75 -20.53
N PRO A 77 16.32 17.98 -21.84
CA PRO A 77 17.67 18.16 -22.35
C PRO A 77 18.32 19.34 -21.62
N ALA A 78 19.59 19.20 -21.26
CA ALA A 78 20.37 20.32 -20.74
C ALA A 78 20.55 21.33 -21.89
N ILE A 79 19.72 22.37 -21.92
CA ILE A 79 19.87 23.46 -22.87
C ILE A 79 20.84 24.49 -22.29
N GLY A 80 21.93 24.77 -23.01
CA GLY A 80 22.84 25.85 -22.69
C GLY A 80 22.53 27.05 -23.60
N CYS A 81 21.74 28.00 -23.12
CA CYS A 81 21.46 29.24 -23.86
C CYS A 81 22.48 30.31 -23.44
N ALA A 82 23.03 31.07 -24.38
CA ALA A 82 23.92 32.20 -24.09
C ALA A 82 23.13 33.49 -23.75
N LEU A 83 22.03 33.36 -23.00
CA LEU A 83 21.10 34.44 -22.67
C LEU A 83 20.92 34.48 -21.16
N PHE A 84 20.96 35.66 -20.56
CA PHE A 84 20.60 35.85 -19.16
C PHE A 84 19.19 36.43 -19.07
N CYS A 85 18.26 35.68 -18.47
CA CYS A 85 16.89 36.12 -18.26
C CYS A 85 16.67 36.45 -16.77
N PRO A 86 16.49 37.73 -16.37
CA PRO A 86 16.33 38.11 -14.97
C PRO A 86 15.03 37.58 -14.34
N SER A 87 14.00 37.37 -15.16
CA SER A 87 12.70 36.83 -14.74
C SER A 87 12.58 35.31 -14.94
N GLY A 88 13.62 34.65 -15.47
CA GLY A 88 13.61 33.22 -15.78
C GLY A 88 13.29 32.88 -17.24
N TYR A 89 13.33 31.59 -17.55
CA TYR A 89 13.12 31.05 -18.90
C TYR A 89 11.66 30.62 -19.11
N ALA A 90 11.13 30.87 -20.30
CA ALA A 90 9.86 30.35 -20.74
C ALA A 90 9.89 28.82 -20.83
N THR A 91 8.76 28.18 -20.56
CA THR A 91 8.61 26.72 -20.63
C THR A 91 7.86 26.31 -21.90
N LEU A 92 8.32 25.22 -22.52
CA LEU A 92 7.62 24.56 -23.63
C LEU A 92 6.39 23.79 -23.12
N ALA A 93 5.53 23.31 -24.04
CA ALA A 93 4.33 22.54 -23.71
C ALA A 93 4.59 21.25 -22.92
N ASN A 94 5.82 20.72 -22.97
CA ASN A 94 6.27 19.56 -22.20
C ASN A 94 6.82 19.92 -20.81
N GLY A 95 6.80 21.20 -20.42
CA GLY A 95 7.30 21.68 -19.13
C GLY A 95 8.82 21.92 -19.07
N CYS A 96 9.56 21.73 -20.16
CA CYS A 96 10.99 21.99 -20.20
C CYS A 96 11.32 23.47 -20.47
N PRO A 97 12.45 23.98 -19.95
CA PRO A 97 12.89 25.34 -20.26
C PRO A 97 13.17 25.48 -21.77
N SER A 98 12.89 26.66 -22.31
CA SER A 98 13.21 27.12 -23.67
C SER A 98 14.30 28.20 -23.62
N CYS A 99 15.02 28.42 -24.73
CA CYS A 99 15.91 29.57 -24.89
C CYS A 99 15.15 30.87 -25.16
N THR A 100 14.13 31.16 -24.35
CA THR A 100 13.30 32.37 -24.45
C THR A 100 13.04 32.88 -23.04
N CYS A 101 13.12 34.19 -22.81
CA CYS A 101 12.78 34.76 -21.50
C CYS A 101 11.26 34.86 -21.31
N LEU A 102 10.83 34.87 -20.04
CA LEU A 102 9.45 35.18 -19.64
C LEU A 102 9.09 36.65 -19.88
#